data_AF-A0AAV9CL86-F1
#
_entry.id   AF-A0AAV9CL86-F1
#
_cell.length_a   1.000
_cell.length_b   1.000
_cell.length_c   1.000
_cell.angle_alpha   90.00
_cell.angle_beta   90.00
_cell.angle_gamma   90.00
#
_symmetry.space_group_name_H-M   'P 1'
#
loop_
_entity.id
_entity.type
_entity.pdbx_description
1 polymer ?
#
loop_
_entity_poly.entity_id
_entity_poly.type
_entity_poly.pdbx_seq_one_letter_code
_entity_poly.pdbx_strand_id
1 'polypeptide(L)'
;MGFITSGSLAFNPQANRRRRLRITSLTCKLFFSITDWCRTTLTISNNTVPFGLFRRCRNIKRINVHPRFQGDLVSLVHDISGLPIETLDLSKQKLFPSQGVRKVRKTLGKTLKTLICQSIHSLTDEDLVVISEAFPALEELDISTVRYAERDNDFISFDENPITDVGIKALALNLPRLRKINVSGIQTISDASLSALLSNCAYLTEVHVIDCKNISANGITSVIAQRPSLVSLSMSRRQLPIFTDARALQRLHICHSFLSDDDLLSIAMSNLPLREFSIPFCEGFSLTGLASVLQAHPFLTHLNLKGCDFLNGRIDGSLSAKPM
;
A
#
# COMPACT_ATOMS: atom_id res chain seq x y z
N MET A 1 51.16 -14.91 11.26
CA MET A 1 50.52 -15.72 10.20
C MET A 1 49.02 -15.50 10.29
N GLY A 2 48.48 -14.67 9.39
CA GLY A 2 47.05 -14.52 9.24
C GLY A 2 46.50 -15.55 8.26
N PHE A 3 45.19 -15.76 8.30
CA PHE A 3 44.40 -15.98 7.10
C PHE A 3 43.04 -15.29 7.25
N ILE A 4 42.73 -14.53 6.21
CA ILE A 4 41.50 -13.81 5.91
C ILE A 4 40.64 -14.75 5.06
N THR A 5 39.33 -14.77 5.30
CA THR A 5 38.29 -14.96 4.26
C THR A 5 37.08 -14.11 4.66
N SER A 6 36.86 -12.91 4.11
CA SER A 6 35.97 -12.62 2.97
C SER A 6 34.66 -13.41 3.02
N GLY A 7 33.44 -12.86 3.07
CA GLY A 7 32.94 -11.53 2.73
C GLY A 7 31.62 -11.72 1.97
N SER A 8 30.52 -11.18 2.49
CA SER A 8 29.40 -10.70 1.67
C SER A 8 28.54 -9.77 2.52
N LEU A 9 28.93 -8.50 2.55
CA LEU A 9 28.11 -7.41 3.06
C LEU A 9 27.07 -7.09 2.00
N ALA A 10 25.82 -7.47 2.23
CA ALA A 10 24.68 -6.97 1.47
C ALA A 10 24.63 -5.44 1.61
N PHE A 11 24.95 -4.76 0.51
CA PHE A 11 24.91 -3.31 0.39
C PHE A 11 23.45 -2.85 0.49
N ASN A 12 23.04 -2.33 1.65
CA ASN A 12 21.74 -1.67 1.81
C ASN A 12 21.93 -0.14 1.74
N PRO A 13 21.69 0.50 0.57
CA PRO A 13 21.92 1.93 0.37
C PRO A 13 21.02 2.83 1.24
N GLN A 14 19.86 2.33 1.71
CA GLN A 14 18.98 3.10 2.60
C GLN A 14 19.45 3.09 4.06
N ALA A 15 20.01 1.97 4.54
CA ALA A 15 20.57 1.86 5.88
C ALA A 15 21.83 2.75 6.04
N ASN A 16 22.64 2.84 5.00
CA ASN A 16 23.84 3.69 4.99
C ASN A 16 23.51 5.19 4.97
N ARG A 17 22.41 5.60 4.31
CA ARG A 17 21.98 7.00 4.28
C ARG A 17 21.47 7.49 5.64
N ARG A 18 20.70 6.65 6.35
CA ARG A 18 20.23 6.93 7.73
C ARG A 18 21.38 7.02 8.73
N ARG A 19 22.37 6.11 8.65
CA ARG A 19 23.57 6.16 9.50
C ARG A 19 24.41 7.40 9.21
N ARG A 20 24.63 7.74 7.94
CA ARG A 20 25.39 8.94 7.54
C ARG A 20 24.75 10.24 8.05
N LEU A 21 23.43 10.40 7.92
CA LEU A 21 22.72 11.60 8.41
C LEU A 21 22.74 11.75 9.94
N ARG A 22 22.78 10.62 10.67
CA ARG A 22 22.85 10.59 12.13
C ARG A 22 24.27 10.89 12.65
N ILE A 23 25.29 10.44 11.91
CA ILE A 23 26.70 10.72 12.19
C ILE A 23 27.01 12.19 11.89
N THR A 24 26.51 12.74 10.78
CA THR A 24 26.74 14.15 10.42
C THR A 24 26.02 15.12 11.34
N SER A 25 24.85 14.76 11.90
CA SER A 25 24.16 15.63 12.87
C SER A 25 24.91 15.77 14.20
N LEU A 26 25.90 14.92 14.47
CA LEU A 26 26.71 14.93 15.71
C LEU A 26 28.03 15.70 15.56
N THR A 27 28.42 16.14 14.36
CA THR A 27 29.74 16.73 14.11
C THR A 27 29.80 18.25 14.33
N CYS A 28 28.69 18.98 14.18
CA CYS A 28 28.60 20.41 14.49
C CYS A 28 27.13 20.88 14.52
N LYS A 29 26.81 21.93 15.32
CA LYS A 29 25.49 22.60 15.31
C LYS A 29 25.05 23.03 13.91
N LEU A 30 26.01 23.34 13.03
CA LEU A 30 25.78 23.70 11.62
C LEU A 30 25.37 22.49 10.77
N PHE A 31 25.97 21.31 10.98
CA PHE A 31 25.57 20.10 10.28
C PHE A 31 24.26 19.53 10.82
N PHE A 32 23.98 19.66 12.12
CA PHE A 32 22.67 19.35 12.71
C PHE A 32 21.57 20.19 12.05
N SER A 33 21.75 21.52 11.92
CA SER A 33 20.79 22.40 11.26
C SER A 33 20.64 22.11 9.77
N ILE A 34 21.73 21.80 9.04
CA ILE A 34 21.68 21.40 7.62
C ILE A 34 20.96 20.06 7.44
N THR A 35 21.21 19.07 8.31
CA THR A 35 20.50 17.77 8.25
C THR A 35 19.01 17.88 8.56
N ASP A 36 18.60 18.77 9.47
CA ASP A 36 17.18 19.02 9.77
C ASP A 36 16.48 19.81 8.65
N TRP A 37 17.20 20.67 7.91
CA TRP A 37 16.67 21.40 6.76
C TRP A 37 16.41 20.54 5.53
N CYS A 38 17.15 19.43 5.37
CA CYS A 38 17.01 18.53 4.23
C CYS A 38 16.07 17.34 4.49
N ARG A 39 15.56 17.17 5.71
CA ARG A 39 14.67 16.06 6.05
C ARG A 39 13.26 16.32 5.52
N THR A 40 12.87 15.52 4.54
CA THR A 40 11.49 15.48 4.02
C THR A 40 10.61 14.48 4.77
N THR A 41 11.20 13.57 5.54
CA THR A 41 10.48 12.56 6.33
C THR A 41 10.89 12.63 7.80
N LEU A 42 9.90 12.61 8.70
CA LEU A 42 10.08 12.54 10.14
C LEU A 42 9.34 11.30 10.68
N THR A 43 10.01 10.54 11.56
CA THR A 43 9.36 9.43 12.30
C THR A 43 9.22 9.82 13.75
N ILE A 44 7.99 9.74 14.27
CA ILE A 44 7.62 10.11 15.62
C ILE A 44 7.51 8.83 16.45
N SER A 45 8.24 8.79 17.56
CA SER A 45 8.27 7.70 18.53
C SER A 45 8.19 8.27 19.96
N ASN A 46 8.07 7.43 20.98
CA ASN A 46 7.91 7.86 22.38
C ASN A 46 9.02 8.83 22.86
N ASN A 47 10.23 8.70 22.32
CA ASN A 47 11.37 9.56 22.68
C ASN A 47 11.46 10.84 21.82
N THR A 48 10.48 11.07 20.93
CA THR A 48 10.46 12.25 20.06
C THR A 48 9.80 13.38 20.80
N VAL A 49 10.58 14.34 21.31
CA VAL A 49 10.04 15.51 22.02
C VAL A 49 9.40 16.48 21.01
N PRO A 50 8.07 16.64 20.98
CA PRO A 50 7.38 17.34 19.88
C PRO A 50 7.64 18.85 19.85
N PHE A 51 7.77 19.48 21.02
CA PHE A 51 7.60 20.92 21.20
C PHE A 51 8.67 21.83 20.56
N GLY A 52 9.76 21.29 20.01
CA GLY A 52 10.82 22.07 19.34
C GLY A 52 11.15 21.67 17.89
N LEU A 53 10.76 20.47 17.47
CA LEU A 53 11.15 19.89 16.18
C LEU A 53 10.37 20.51 15.01
N PHE A 54 9.07 20.73 15.19
CA PHE A 54 8.18 21.25 14.15
C PHE A 54 8.46 22.71 13.79
N ARG A 55 9.03 23.51 14.72
CA ARG A 55 9.45 24.89 14.42
C ARG A 55 10.70 24.97 13.53
N ARG A 56 11.53 23.92 13.53
CA ARG A 56 12.84 23.90 12.84
C ARG A 56 12.81 23.22 11.47
N CYS A 57 11.88 22.30 11.24
CA CYS A 57 11.87 21.46 10.04
C CYS A 57 10.75 21.87 9.08
N ARG A 58 10.96 22.96 8.31
CA ARG A 58 9.94 23.51 7.39
C ARG A 58 9.73 22.68 6.10
N ASN A 59 10.65 21.77 5.79
CA ASN A 59 10.63 20.96 4.56
C ASN A 59 10.06 19.54 4.77
N ILE A 60 9.50 19.23 5.94
CA ILE A 60 8.88 17.92 6.17
C ILE A 60 7.64 17.79 5.29
N LYS A 61 7.64 16.74 4.47
CA LYS A 61 6.54 16.33 3.60
C LYS A 61 5.86 15.05 4.08
N ARG A 62 6.57 14.21 4.84
CA ARG A 62 6.05 12.95 5.36
C ARG A 62 6.27 12.82 6.86
N ILE A 63 5.22 12.44 7.57
CA ILE A 63 5.28 12.06 8.98
C ILE A 63 4.86 10.60 9.10
N ASN A 64 5.70 9.81 9.76
CA ASN A 64 5.38 8.44 10.15
C ASN A 64 5.27 8.37 11.66
N VAL A 65 4.19 7.78 12.16
CA VAL A 65 4.08 7.45 13.57
C VAL A 65 4.55 6.02 13.78
N HIS A 66 5.49 5.84 14.71
CA HIS A 66 6.05 4.53 14.99
C HIS A 66 4.96 3.60 15.53
N PRO A 67 4.89 2.31 15.13
CA PRO A 67 3.85 1.37 15.58
C PRO A 67 3.71 1.22 17.09
N ARG A 68 4.80 1.43 17.84
CA ARG A 68 4.83 1.38 19.32
C ARG A 68 4.67 2.75 19.98
N PHE A 69 4.16 3.74 19.27
CA PHE A 69 3.89 5.05 19.86
C PHE A 69 2.78 4.91 20.91
N GLN A 70 3.03 5.46 22.10
CA GLN A 70 2.15 5.39 23.27
C GLN A 70 1.64 6.78 23.68
N GLY A 71 2.07 7.84 22.98
CA GLY A 71 1.56 9.20 23.23
C GLY A 71 0.15 9.39 22.70
N ASP A 72 -0.43 10.54 23.02
CA ASP A 72 -1.76 10.90 22.52
C ASP A 72 -1.72 11.27 21.03
N LEU A 73 -2.29 10.42 20.18
CA LEU A 73 -2.40 10.65 18.74
C LEU A 73 -3.27 11.87 18.41
N VAL A 74 -4.27 12.20 19.24
CA VAL A 74 -5.15 13.36 19.02
C VAL A 74 -4.34 14.65 19.15
N SER A 75 -3.61 14.80 20.26
CA SER A 75 -2.69 15.93 20.46
C SER A 75 -1.59 15.97 19.40
N LEU A 76 -1.03 14.82 19.03
CA LEU A 76 0.00 14.76 17.99
C LEU A 76 -0.49 15.29 16.64
N VAL A 77 -1.67 14.84 16.19
CA VAL A 77 -2.27 15.31 14.93
C VAL A 77 -2.49 16.82 14.95
N HIS A 78 -2.92 17.35 16.10
CA HIS A 78 -3.06 18.80 16.29
C HIS A 78 -1.71 19.53 16.19
N ASP A 79 -0.65 19.01 16.82
CA ASP A 79 0.67 19.64 16.84
C ASP A 79 1.33 19.70 15.45
N ILE A 80 1.09 18.69 14.61
CA ILE A 80 1.62 18.65 13.24
C ILE A 80 0.77 19.44 12.25
N SER A 81 -0.37 19.98 12.68
CA SER A 81 -1.38 20.56 11.80
C SER A 81 -0.91 21.80 11.02
N GLY A 82 0.08 22.52 11.55
CA GLY A 82 0.68 23.69 10.89
C GLY A 82 1.77 23.36 9.87
N LEU A 83 2.11 22.08 9.69
CA LEU A 83 3.17 21.67 8.77
C LEU A 83 2.60 21.41 7.36
N PRO A 84 3.35 21.74 6.29
CA PRO A 84 2.92 21.49 4.91
C PRO A 84 3.17 20.04 4.48
N ILE A 85 2.72 19.09 5.31
CA ILE A 85 2.90 17.65 5.04
C ILE A 85 1.94 17.17 3.95
N GLU A 86 2.45 16.29 3.11
CA GLU A 86 1.71 15.64 2.03
C GLU A 86 1.39 14.19 2.37
N THR A 87 2.14 13.57 3.29
CA THR A 87 1.91 12.19 3.71
C THR A 87 1.88 12.05 5.23
N LEU A 88 0.85 11.38 5.73
CA LEU A 88 0.72 10.99 7.13
C LEU A 88 0.51 9.48 7.21
N ASP A 89 1.39 8.82 7.95
CA ASP A 89 1.37 7.38 8.15
C ASP A 89 1.12 7.08 9.63
N LEU A 90 -0.09 6.57 9.90
CA LEU A 90 -0.63 6.16 11.19
C LEU A 90 -0.75 4.63 11.27
N SER A 91 0.00 3.89 10.45
CA SER A 91 -0.12 2.43 10.41
C SER A 91 0.14 1.79 11.77
N LYS A 92 -0.59 0.72 12.06
CA LYS A 92 -0.44 -0.14 13.25
C LYS A 92 -0.66 0.58 14.58
N GLN A 93 -1.30 1.76 14.55
CA GLN A 93 -1.74 2.40 15.78
C GLN A 93 -2.97 1.69 16.34
N LYS A 94 -3.15 1.77 17.67
CA LYS A 94 -4.26 1.10 18.36
C LYS A 94 -5.63 1.70 17.98
N LEU A 95 -5.70 3.03 17.87
CA LEU A 95 -6.92 3.77 17.59
C LEU A 95 -6.66 4.81 16.50
N PHE A 96 -7.68 5.07 15.68
CA PHE A 96 -7.66 6.21 14.76
C PHE A 96 -7.99 7.51 15.53
N PRO A 97 -7.21 8.60 15.35
CA PRO A 97 -7.42 9.85 16.10
C PRO A 97 -8.51 10.74 15.47
N SER A 98 -9.74 10.23 15.36
CA SER A 98 -10.84 10.90 14.63
C SER A 98 -11.12 12.31 15.15
N GLN A 99 -11.08 12.52 16.48
CA GLN A 99 -11.24 13.85 17.09
C GLN A 99 -10.13 14.84 16.70
N GLY A 100 -8.88 14.37 16.60
CA GLY A 100 -7.76 15.18 16.14
C GLY A 100 -7.89 15.52 14.66
N VAL A 101 -8.26 14.52 13.85
CA VAL A 101 -8.48 14.66 12.40
C VAL A 101 -9.57 15.69 12.08
N ARG A 102 -10.68 15.69 12.82
CA ARG A 102 -11.76 16.70 12.65
C ARG A 102 -11.24 18.12 12.83
N LYS A 103 -10.32 18.36 13.77
CA LYS A 103 -9.77 19.69 14.06
C LYS A 103 -8.80 20.19 13.00
N VAL A 104 -8.09 19.29 12.33
CA VAL A 104 -7.05 19.64 11.34
C VAL A 104 -7.57 19.73 9.90
N ARG A 105 -8.87 19.55 9.69
CA ARG A 105 -9.53 19.69 8.38
C ARG A 105 -9.17 20.99 7.65
N LYS A 106 -9.13 22.13 8.35
CA LYS A 106 -8.85 23.44 7.73
C LYS A 106 -7.38 23.64 7.34
N THR A 107 -6.48 22.85 7.94
CA THR A 107 -5.03 22.97 7.76
C THR A 107 -4.51 21.80 6.92
N LEU A 108 -4.37 20.60 7.50
CA LEU A 108 -3.89 19.41 6.80
C LEU A 108 -4.80 19.00 5.65
N GLY A 109 -6.11 19.27 5.74
CA GLY A 109 -7.08 18.99 4.66
C GLY A 109 -6.75 19.59 3.30
N LYS A 110 -5.90 20.63 3.25
CA LYS A 110 -5.46 21.27 2.00
C LYS A 110 -4.17 20.73 1.43
N THR A 111 -3.37 20.04 2.24
CA THR A 111 -1.98 19.67 1.92
C THR A 111 -1.78 18.16 1.86
N LEU A 112 -2.54 17.41 2.66
CA LEU A 112 -2.42 15.96 2.75
C LEU A 112 -2.93 15.29 1.48
N LYS A 113 -2.06 14.51 0.84
CA LYS A 113 -2.32 13.72 -0.37
C LYS A 113 -2.35 12.23 -0.10
N THR A 114 -1.54 11.76 0.84
CA THR A 114 -1.44 10.33 1.19
C THR A 114 -1.73 10.13 2.67
N LEU A 115 -2.70 9.27 2.98
CA LEU A 115 -3.00 8.82 4.33
C LEU A 115 -2.87 7.31 4.40
N ILE A 116 -2.07 6.82 5.34
CA ILE A 116 -1.83 5.39 5.54
C ILE A 116 -2.28 5.04 6.95
N CYS A 117 -3.27 4.16 7.04
CA CYS A 117 -3.91 3.67 8.25
C CYS A 117 -3.92 2.14 8.29
N GLN A 118 -2.91 1.53 7.67
CA GLN A 118 -2.78 0.07 7.58
C GLN A 118 -2.77 -0.57 8.97
N SER A 119 -3.53 -1.65 9.15
CA SER A 119 -3.60 -2.42 10.41
C SER A 119 -3.98 -1.59 11.64
N ILE A 120 -4.83 -0.57 11.49
CA ILE A 120 -5.56 0.01 12.62
C ILE A 120 -6.85 -0.79 12.77
N HIS A 121 -6.84 -1.78 13.67
CA HIS A 121 -7.95 -2.74 13.82
C HIS A 121 -9.26 -2.07 14.25
N SER A 122 -9.21 -0.93 14.96
CA SER A 122 -10.40 -0.22 15.42
C SER A 122 -11.03 0.72 14.38
N LEU A 123 -10.57 0.73 13.12
CA LEU A 123 -11.14 1.61 12.11
C LEU A 123 -12.57 1.20 11.79
N THR A 124 -13.46 2.18 11.79
CA THR A 124 -14.90 2.01 11.53
C THR A 124 -15.37 2.84 10.35
N ASP A 125 -16.61 2.61 9.88
CA ASP A 125 -17.24 3.48 8.88
C ASP A 125 -17.32 4.96 9.34
N GLU A 126 -17.49 5.22 10.64
CA GLU A 126 -17.50 6.58 11.19
C GLU A 126 -16.14 7.28 11.00
N ASP A 127 -15.05 6.53 11.14
CA ASP A 127 -13.70 7.04 10.89
C ASP A 127 -13.48 7.33 9.40
N LEU A 128 -14.01 6.48 8.52
CA LEU A 128 -13.96 6.72 7.09
C LEU A 128 -14.73 7.98 6.68
N VAL A 129 -15.89 8.24 7.30
CA VAL A 129 -16.61 9.51 7.13
C VAL A 129 -15.74 10.68 7.57
N VAL A 130 -15.11 10.60 8.75
CA VAL A 130 -14.19 11.63 9.26
C VAL A 130 -13.04 11.90 8.28
N ILE A 131 -12.40 10.85 7.77
CA ILE A 131 -11.32 10.94 6.77
C ILE A 131 -11.82 11.66 5.52
N SER A 132 -12.98 11.24 5.00
CA SER A 132 -13.57 11.77 3.78
C SER A 132 -13.90 13.27 3.87
N GLU A 133 -14.41 13.71 5.03
CA GLU A 133 -14.72 15.12 5.28
C GLU A 133 -13.47 15.97 5.54
N ALA A 134 -12.47 15.40 6.20
CA ALA A 134 -11.27 16.09 6.64
C ALA A 134 -10.26 16.32 5.51
N PHE A 135 -10.15 15.36 4.57
CA PHE A 135 -9.08 15.34 3.55
C PHE A 135 -9.65 15.22 2.11
N PRO A 136 -10.44 16.19 1.62
CA PRO A 136 -11.07 16.09 0.29
C PRO A 136 -10.09 16.10 -0.90
N ALA A 137 -8.83 16.48 -0.67
CA ALA A 137 -7.78 16.51 -1.68
C ALA A 137 -6.94 15.21 -1.71
N LEU A 138 -7.31 14.18 -0.94
CA LEU A 138 -6.55 12.94 -0.83
C LEU A 138 -6.44 12.23 -2.19
N GLU A 139 -5.22 11.83 -2.54
CA GLU A 139 -4.88 11.09 -3.76
C GLU A 139 -4.62 9.60 -3.46
N GLU A 140 -4.15 9.27 -2.25
CA GLU A 140 -3.82 7.91 -1.86
C GLU A 140 -4.34 7.60 -0.45
N LEU A 141 -5.08 6.49 -0.33
CA LEU A 141 -5.59 6.00 0.94
C LEU A 141 -5.28 4.52 1.11
N ASP A 142 -4.60 4.19 2.20
CA ASP A 142 -4.41 2.80 2.62
C ASP A 142 -5.12 2.57 3.95
N ILE A 143 -6.19 1.78 3.94
CA ILE A 143 -6.95 1.34 5.11
C ILE A 143 -6.91 -0.18 5.24
N SER A 144 -5.93 -0.82 4.59
CA SER A 144 -5.83 -2.27 4.57
C SER A 144 -5.58 -2.84 5.97
N THR A 145 -6.08 -4.05 6.18
CA THR A 145 -5.83 -4.80 7.41
C THR A 145 -5.04 -6.06 7.08
N VAL A 146 -4.00 -6.31 7.87
CA VAL A 146 -3.25 -7.57 7.80
C VAL A 146 -3.86 -8.48 8.86
N ARG A 147 -4.56 -9.53 8.42
CA ARG A 147 -4.91 -10.63 9.32
C ARG A 147 -3.63 -11.42 9.56
N TYR A 148 -3.06 -11.31 10.75
CA TYR A 148 -2.01 -12.23 11.18
C TYR A 148 -2.65 -13.62 11.28
N ALA A 149 -2.37 -14.48 10.31
CA ALA A 149 -2.62 -15.90 10.42
C ALA A 149 -1.58 -16.53 11.36
N GLU A 150 -1.49 -16.04 12.59
CA GLU A 150 -0.63 -16.62 13.62
C GLU A 150 -1.51 -17.12 14.76
N ARG A 151 -1.67 -18.45 14.76
CA ARG A 151 -1.78 -19.37 15.91
C ARG A 151 -2.82 -19.05 16.99
N ASP A 152 -3.77 -19.99 17.09
CA ASP A 152 -4.53 -20.35 18.30
C ASP A 152 -5.33 -19.23 18.99
N ASN A 153 -6.65 -19.28 18.79
CA ASN A 153 -7.69 -18.95 19.78
C ASN A 153 -7.73 -17.57 20.45
N ASP A 154 -6.98 -16.56 20.01
CA ASP A 154 -7.29 -15.19 20.41
C ASP A 154 -8.46 -14.68 19.56
N PHE A 155 -9.64 -14.77 20.18
CA PHE A 155 -10.91 -14.13 19.85
C PHE A 155 -10.88 -13.33 18.55
N ILE A 156 -11.62 -13.80 17.55
CA ILE A 156 -12.16 -12.94 16.50
C ILE A 156 -12.83 -11.79 17.24
N SER A 157 -12.16 -10.65 17.35
CA SER A 157 -12.83 -9.41 17.63
C SER A 157 -13.72 -9.20 16.41
N PHE A 158 -14.98 -9.61 16.54
CA PHE A 158 -16.03 -8.98 15.78
C PHE A 158 -15.95 -7.54 16.25
N ASP A 159 -15.20 -6.71 15.54
CA ASP A 159 -15.24 -5.27 15.76
C ASP A 159 -16.72 -4.91 15.75
N GLU A 160 -17.22 -4.30 16.83
CA GLU A 160 -18.65 -4.05 16.99
C GLU A 160 -19.20 -3.18 15.84
N ASN A 161 -18.31 -2.46 15.14
CA ASN A 161 -18.60 -1.67 13.94
C ASN A 161 -17.46 -1.82 12.89
N PRO A 162 -17.48 -2.87 12.04
CA PRO A 162 -16.46 -3.04 11.02
C PRO A 162 -16.62 -2.01 9.89
N ILE A 163 -15.57 -1.82 9.08
CA ILE A 163 -15.70 -1.09 7.81
C ILE A 163 -16.64 -1.85 6.88
N THR A 164 -17.63 -1.20 6.26
CA THR A 164 -18.55 -1.81 5.30
C THR A 164 -18.58 -1.04 3.98
N ASP A 165 -19.42 -1.48 3.05
CA ASP A 165 -19.70 -0.74 1.81
C ASP A 165 -20.19 0.70 2.08
N VAL A 166 -20.80 0.97 3.24
CA VAL A 166 -21.27 2.30 3.63
C VAL A 166 -20.11 3.27 3.80
N GLY A 167 -19.07 2.90 4.54
CA GLY A 167 -17.89 3.74 4.73
C GLY A 167 -17.10 3.95 3.43
N ILE A 168 -16.95 2.92 2.60
CA ILE A 168 -16.29 3.06 1.30
C ILE A 168 -17.10 3.99 0.37
N LYS A 169 -18.43 3.92 0.39
CA LYS A 169 -19.28 4.86 -0.36
C LYS A 169 -19.10 6.30 0.12
N ALA A 170 -18.99 6.52 1.43
CA ALA A 170 -18.72 7.86 1.98
C ALA A 170 -17.36 8.41 1.52
N LEU A 171 -16.32 7.58 1.49
CA LEU A 171 -15.02 7.95 0.91
C LEU A 171 -15.16 8.31 -0.57
N ALA A 172 -15.81 7.45 -1.37
CA ALA A 172 -15.95 7.65 -2.80
C ALA A 172 -16.65 8.99 -3.13
N LEU A 173 -17.71 9.35 -2.39
CA LEU A 173 -18.47 10.59 -2.60
C LEU A 173 -17.67 11.86 -2.30
N ASN A 174 -16.73 11.82 -1.35
CA ASN A 174 -16.01 13.01 -0.88
C ASN A 174 -14.54 13.07 -1.31
N LEU A 175 -13.99 12.02 -1.92
CA LEU A 175 -12.60 11.94 -2.37
C LEU A 175 -12.49 11.85 -3.92
N PRO A 176 -12.96 12.87 -4.66
CA PRO A 176 -13.00 12.81 -6.14
C PRO A 176 -11.61 12.76 -6.79
N ARG A 177 -10.55 13.11 -6.04
CA ARG A 177 -9.15 13.10 -6.49
C ARG A 177 -8.42 11.80 -6.18
N LEU A 178 -9.08 10.80 -5.61
CA LEU A 178 -8.44 9.55 -5.22
C LEU A 178 -7.90 8.82 -6.45
N ARG A 179 -6.60 8.51 -6.42
CA ARG A 179 -5.83 7.82 -7.46
C ARG A 179 -5.44 6.41 -7.06
N LYS A 180 -5.25 6.18 -5.76
CA LYS A 180 -4.87 4.90 -5.18
C LYS A 180 -5.70 4.59 -3.96
N ILE A 181 -6.23 3.37 -3.90
CA ILE A 181 -6.87 2.85 -2.70
C ILE A 181 -6.41 1.43 -2.39
N ASN A 182 -6.12 1.18 -1.13
CA ASN A 182 -5.86 -0.15 -0.60
C ASN A 182 -6.86 -0.49 0.51
N VAL A 183 -7.74 -1.44 0.21
CA VAL A 183 -8.79 -1.96 1.12
C VAL A 183 -8.57 -3.44 1.44
N SER A 184 -7.36 -3.94 1.20
CA SER A 184 -7.02 -5.35 1.37
C SER A 184 -7.32 -5.84 2.80
N GLY A 185 -7.78 -7.08 2.94
CA GLY A 185 -8.10 -7.75 4.20
C GLY A 185 -9.46 -7.39 4.80
N ILE A 186 -10.15 -6.36 4.28
CA ILE A 186 -11.50 -5.99 4.72
C ILE A 186 -12.49 -7.01 4.11
N GLN A 187 -13.12 -7.82 4.97
CA GLN A 187 -13.96 -8.95 4.55
C GLN A 187 -15.42 -8.57 4.28
N THR A 188 -15.83 -7.43 4.81
CA THR A 188 -17.21 -6.93 4.89
C THR A 188 -17.61 -6.06 3.71
N ILE A 189 -16.65 -5.68 2.86
CA ILE A 189 -16.89 -4.93 1.62
C ILE A 189 -17.15 -5.86 0.44
N SER A 190 -17.95 -5.41 -0.51
CA SER A 190 -18.39 -6.17 -1.68
C SER A 190 -18.14 -5.42 -2.99
N ASP A 191 -18.65 -5.96 -4.09
CA ASP A 191 -18.65 -5.29 -5.40
C ASP A 191 -19.34 -3.90 -5.35
N ALA A 192 -20.22 -3.65 -4.37
CA ALA A 192 -20.83 -2.35 -4.16
C ALA A 192 -19.80 -1.27 -3.82
N SER A 193 -18.79 -1.58 -2.99
CA SER A 193 -17.66 -0.68 -2.71
C SER A 193 -16.91 -0.30 -3.98
N LEU A 194 -16.61 -1.29 -4.83
CA LEU A 194 -15.91 -1.07 -6.10
C LEU A 194 -16.74 -0.19 -7.04
N SER A 195 -18.03 -0.49 -7.19
CA SER A 195 -18.95 0.31 -8.00
C SER A 195 -19.03 1.77 -7.53
N ALA A 196 -19.09 2.00 -6.22
CA ALA A 196 -19.09 3.34 -5.64
C ALA A 196 -17.80 4.11 -5.95
N LEU A 197 -16.64 3.47 -5.79
CA LEU A 197 -15.34 4.05 -6.11
C LEU A 197 -15.23 4.39 -7.60
N LEU A 198 -15.65 3.48 -8.49
CA LEU A 198 -15.65 3.72 -9.93
C LEU A 198 -16.56 4.89 -10.34
N SER A 199 -17.71 5.03 -9.70
CA SER A 199 -18.69 6.05 -10.06
C SER A 199 -18.25 7.47 -9.66
N ASN A 200 -17.45 7.61 -8.60
CA ASN A 200 -17.15 8.92 -8.00
C ASN A 200 -15.66 9.30 -8.05
N CYS A 201 -14.74 8.34 -8.11
CA CYS A 201 -13.30 8.59 -8.14
C CYS A 201 -12.76 8.48 -9.59
N ALA A 202 -12.98 9.52 -10.40
CA ALA A 202 -12.64 9.51 -11.82
C ALA A 202 -11.13 9.35 -12.12
N TYR A 203 -10.26 9.68 -11.16
CA TYR A 203 -8.81 9.58 -11.30
C TYR A 203 -8.21 8.29 -10.72
N LEU A 204 -9.05 7.33 -10.32
CA LEU A 204 -8.59 6.08 -9.72
C LEU A 204 -7.78 5.26 -10.74
N THR A 205 -6.53 4.98 -10.39
CA THR A 205 -5.55 4.28 -11.24
C THR A 205 -4.95 3.05 -10.55
N GLU A 206 -5.04 2.95 -9.23
CA GLU A 206 -4.50 1.82 -8.46
C GLU A 206 -5.52 1.30 -7.46
N VAL A 207 -5.80 0.00 -7.51
CA VAL A 207 -6.76 -0.67 -6.61
C VAL A 207 -6.12 -1.93 -6.03
N HIS A 208 -6.13 -2.04 -4.71
CA HIS A 208 -5.65 -3.22 -3.99
C HIS A 208 -6.79 -3.80 -3.13
N VAL A 209 -7.18 -5.03 -3.43
CA VAL A 209 -8.31 -5.79 -2.84
C VAL A 209 -7.89 -7.22 -2.46
N ILE A 210 -6.65 -7.37 -1.99
CA ILE A 210 -6.14 -8.67 -1.54
C ILE A 210 -6.96 -9.12 -0.34
N ASP A 211 -7.33 -10.40 -0.31
CA ASP A 211 -8.07 -11.06 0.76
C ASP A 211 -9.44 -10.45 1.06
N CYS A 212 -10.08 -9.76 0.11
CA CYS A 212 -11.45 -9.26 0.28
C CYS A 212 -12.48 -10.31 -0.17
N LYS A 213 -12.92 -11.23 0.69
CA LYS A 213 -13.74 -12.40 0.28
C LYS A 213 -15.03 -12.10 -0.48
N ASN A 214 -15.70 -10.99 -0.18
CA ASN A 214 -17.00 -10.64 -0.77
C ASN A 214 -16.91 -9.79 -2.05
N ILE A 215 -15.71 -9.44 -2.51
CA ILE A 215 -15.50 -8.89 -3.85
C ILE A 215 -15.38 -10.06 -4.83
N SER A 216 -16.13 -10.04 -5.92
CA SER A 216 -16.16 -11.13 -6.89
C SER A 216 -15.22 -10.90 -8.08
N ALA A 217 -14.95 -11.96 -8.86
CA ALA A 217 -14.26 -11.84 -10.15
C ALA A 217 -15.03 -10.93 -11.12
N ASN A 218 -16.36 -10.96 -11.08
CA ASN A 218 -17.23 -10.10 -11.90
C ASN A 218 -17.14 -8.62 -11.48
N GLY A 219 -17.04 -8.35 -10.17
CA GLY A 219 -16.80 -7.02 -9.65
C GLY A 219 -15.48 -6.42 -10.13
N ILE A 220 -14.40 -7.22 -10.10
CA ILE A 220 -13.09 -6.79 -10.62
C ILE A 220 -13.11 -6.64 -12.15
N THR A 221 -13.79 -7.54 -12.87
CA THR A 221 -13.99 -7.41 -14.33
C THR A 221 -14.71 -6.10 -14.66
N SER A 222 -15.71 -5.73 -13.85
CA SER A 222 -16.42 -4.45 -14.00
C SER A 222 -15.51 -3.24 -13.73
N VAL A 223 -14.61 -3.31 -12.75
CA VAL A 223 -13.57 -2.29 -12.52
C VAL A 223 -12.70 -2.11 -13.74
N ILE A 224 -12.20 -3.20 -14.31
CA ILE A 224 -11.32 -3.17 -15.48
C ILE A 224 -12.05 -2.54 -16.69
N ALA A 225 -13.27 -2.99 -16.97
CA ALA A 225 -14.05 -2.52 -18.10
C ALA A 225 -14.44 -1.04 -17.99
N GLN A 226 -14.82 -0.57 -16.80
CA GLN A 226 -15.25 0.82 -16.57
C GLN A 226 -14.09 1.80 -16.36
N ARG A 227 -12.89 1.30 -16.03
CA ARG A 227 -11.70 2.11 -15.75
C ARG A 227 -10.53 1.71 -16.65
N PRO A 228 -10.56 2.07 -17.95
CA PRO A 228 -9.46 1.78 -18.87
C PRO A 228 -8.15 2.49 -18.49
N SER A 229 -8.21 3.49 -17.59
CA SER A 229 -7.05 4.17 -17.00
C SER A 229 -6.44 3.43 -15.81
N LEU A 230 -6.94 2.26 -15.42
CA LEU A 230 -6.39 1.49 -14.30
C LEU A 230 -4.98 0.99 -14.66
N VAL A 231 -3.99 1.40 -13.85
CA VAL A 231 -2.57 1.10 -14.06
C VAL A 231 -2.10 -0.05 -13.19
N SER A 232 -2.66 -0.21 -11.99
CA SER A 232 -2.25 -1.22 -11.03
C SER A 232 -3.44 -1.91 -10.39
N LEU A 233 -3.41 -3.24 -10.37
CA LEU A 233 -4.40 -4.07 -9.69
C LEU A 233 -3.71 -5.09 -8.80
N SER A 234 -4.17 -5.22 -7.55
CA SER A 234 -3.74 -6.30 -6.66
C SER A 234 -4.93 -7.03 -6.05
N MET A 235 -4.89 -8.36 -6.07
CA MET A 235 -5.99 -9.21 -5.62
C MET A 235 -5.52 -10.59 -5.15
N SER A 236 -6.36 -11.29 -4.39
CA SER A 236 -6.25 -12.74 -4.18
C SER A 236 -7.60 -13.38 -4.52
N ARG A 237 -7.60 -14.38 -5.40
CA ARG A 237 -8.83 -15.02 -5.90
C ARG A 237 -8.59 -16.45 -6.35
N ARG A 238 -9.64 -17.26 -6.26
CA ARG A 238 -9.69 -18.59 -6.89
C ARG A 238 -10.07 -18.55 -8.37
N GLN A 239 -10.81 -17.52 -8.78
CA GLN A 239 -11.21 -17.32 -10.16
C GLN A 239 -10.72 -15.95 -10.61
N LEU A 240 -9.97 -15.90 -11.72
CA LEU A 240 -9.51 -14.64 -12.27
C LEU A 240 -10.65 -13.83 -12.91
N PRO A 241 -10.59 -12.50 -12.84
CA PRO A 241 -11.44 -11.63 -13.64
C PRO A 241 -11.06 -11.74 -15.11
N ILE A 242 -11.98 -11.27 -15.96
CA ILE A 242 -11.68 -11.06 -17.38
C ILE A 242 -10.96 -9.71 -17.52
N PHE A 243 -9.83 -9.70 -18.23
CA PHE A 243 -9.00 -8.51 -18.41
C PHE A 243 -9.27 -7.76 -19.73
N THR A 244 -10.46 -7.90 -20.31
CA THR A 244 -10.86 -7.21 -21.55
C THR A 244 -10.76 -5.70 -21.36
N ASP A 245 -10.12 -5.01 -22.31
CA ASP A 245 -9.94 -3.55 -22.32
C ASP A 245 -9.09 -2.95 -21.17
N ALA A 246 -8.27 -3.76 -20.48
CA ALA A 246 -7.27 -3.30 -19.52
C ALA A 246 -6.04 -2.61 -20.18
N ARG A 247 -6.30 -1.61 -21.03
CA ARG A 247 -5.30 -0.99 -21.94
C ARG A 247 -4.20 -0.18 -21.25
N ALA A 248 -4.39 0.17 -19.98
CA ALA A 248 -3.38 0.88 -19.18
C ALA A 248 -2.76 0.01 -18.08
N LEU A 249 -3.18 -1.25 -17.93
CA LEU A 249 -2.80 -2.09 -16.80
C LEU A 249 -1.34 -2.56 -16.94
N GLN A 250 -0.45 -1.90 -16.18
CA GLN A 250 0.98 -2.15 -16.23
C GLN A 250 1.47 -3.01 -15.06
N ARG A 251 0.73 -3.04 -13.94
CA ARG A 251 1.10 -3.80 -12.74
C ARG A 251 -0.03 -4.73 -12.35
N LEU A 252 0.23 -6.03 -12.43
CA LEU A 252 -0.69 -7.07 -12.01
C LEU A 252 -0.06 -7.88 -10.88
N HIS A 253 -0.67 -7.80 -9.70
CA HIS A 253 -0.27 -8.57 -8.52
C HIS A 253 -1.39 -9.50 -8.11
N ILE A 254 -1.14 -10.80 -8.13
CA ILE A 254 -2.07 -11.84 -7.68
C ILE A 254 -1.34 -12.62 -6.60
N CYS A 255 -1.92 -12.85 -5.44
CA CYS A 255 -1.22 -13.61 -4.39
C CYS A 255 -2.14 -14.64 -3.74
N HIS A 256 -1.57 -15.68 -3.13
CA HIS A 256 -2.32 -16.69 -2.38
C HIS A 256 -3.52 -17.25 -3.17
N SER A 257 -3.29 -17.55 -4.45
CA SER A 257 -4.33 -17.87 -5.43
C SER A 257 -3.98 -19.13 -6.20
N PHE A 258 -4.96 -19.96 -6.51
CA PHE A 258 -4.81 -21.04 -7.48
C PHE A 258 -4.95 -20.45 -8.89
N LEU A 259 -3.93 -20.59 -9.72
CA LEU A 259 -3.87 -20.14 -11.11
C LEU A 259 -3.62 -21.35 -11.99
N SER A 260 -4.51 -21.64 -12.93
CA SER A 260 -4.27 -22.67 -13.94
C SER A 260 -3.42 -22.13 -15.10
N ASP A 261 -2.91 -23.02 -15.95
CA ASP A 261 -2.26 -22.59 -17.20
C ASP A 261 -3.24 -21.86 -18.13
N ASP A 262 -4.54 -22.18 -18.08
CA ASP A 262 -5.59 -21.48 -18.83
C ASP A 262 -5.81 -20.05 -18.33
N ASP A 263 -5.69 -19.83 -17.01
CA ASP A 263 -5.74 -18.49 -16.41
C ASP A 263 -4.57 -17.63 -16.89
N LEU A 264 -3.36 -18.21 -16.91
CA LEU A 264 -2.16 -17.54 -17.42
C LEU A 264 -2.24 -17.29 -18.93
N LEU A 265 -2.76 -18.24 -19.69
CA LEU A 265 -3.01 -18.07 -21.12
C LEU A 265 -4.03 -16.95 -21.37
N SER A 266 -5.07 -16.84 -20.54
CA SER A 266 -6.06 -15.75 -20.63
C SER A 266 -5.41 -14.38 -20.39
N ILE A 267 -4.48 -14.27 -19.43
CA ILE A 267 -3.67 -13.07 -19.22
C ILE A 267 -2.80 -12.79 -20.47
N ALA A 268 -2.12 -13.81 -21.01
CA ALA A 268 -1.30 -13.70 -22.21
C ALA A 268 -2.09 -13.18 -23.42
N MET A 269 -3.32 -13.68 -23.63
CA MET A 269 -4.20 -13.28 -24.72
C MET A 269 -4.83 -11.89 -24.53
N SER A 270 -4.81 -11.34 -23.31
CA SER A 270 -5.41 -10.03 -23.01
C SER A 270 -4.58 -8.83 -23.47
N ASN A 271 -3.39 -9.08 -24.06
CA ASN A 271 -2.49 -8.05 -24.63
C ASN A 271 -2.28 -6.83 -23.73
N LEU A 272 -2.01 -7.11 -22.45
CA LEU A 272 -1.86 -6.09 -21.42
C LEU A 272 -0.50 -5.39 -21.58
N PRO A 273 -0.37 -4.08 -21.30
CA PRO A 273 0.93 -3.40 -21.34
C PRO A 273 1.77 -3.68 -20.08
N LEU A 274 1.85 -4.95 -19.63
CA LEU A 274 2.47 -5.30 -18.35
C LEU A 274 3.95 -4.93 -18.30
N ARG A 275 4.32 -4.27 -17.20
CA ARG A 275 5.68 -3.93 -16.79
C ARG A 275 6.08 -4.69 -15.52
N GLU A 276 5.12 -4.97 -14.65
CA GLU A 276 5.31 -5.82 -13.47
C GLU A 276 4.23 -6.89 -13.38
N PHE A 277 4.67 -8.13 -13.20
CA PHE A 277 3.80 -9.29 -12.99
C PHE A 277 4.27 -10.04 -11.76
N SER A 278 3.41 -10.14 -10.77
CA SER A 278 3.74 -10.67 -9.46
C SER A 278 2.68 -11.69 -9.05
N ILE A 279 3.07 -12.95 -8.93
CA ILE A 279 2.19 -14.05 -8.54
C ILE A 279 2.66 -14.81 -7.28
N PRO A 280 3.06 -14.13 -6.19
CA PRO A 280 3.68 -14.80 -5.05
C PRO A 280 2.68 -15.71 -4.32
N PHE A 281 3.17 -16.86 -3.88
CA PHE A 281 2.37 -17.87 -3.19
C PHE A 281 1.16 -18.33 -4.01
N CYS A 282 1.25 -18.25 -5.34
CA CYS A 282 0.29 -18.86 -6.24
C CYS A 282 0.72 -20.30 -6.58
N GLU A 283 -0.27 -21.16 -6.79
CA GLU A 283 -0.13 -22.58 -7.12
C GLU A 283 -1.01 -22.93 -8.32
N GLY A 284 -0.89 -24.15 -8.85
CA GLY A 284 -1.78 -24.67 -9.91
C GLY A 284 -1.32 -24.47 -11.35
N PHE A 285 -0.23 -23.71 -11.57
CA PHE A 285 0.31 -23.43 -12.91
C PHE A 285 1.65 -24.11 -13.13
N SER A 286 1.99 -24.29 -14.41
CA SER A 286 3.23 -24.88 -14.88
C SER A 286 4.18 -23.82 -15.48
N LEU A 287 5.39 -24.26 -15.82
CA LEU A 287 6.32 -23.44 -16.61
C LEU A 287 5.77 -23.08 -17.98
N THR A 288 4.92 -23.92 -18.57
CA THR A 288 4.30 -23.65 -19.87
C THR A 288 3.31 -22.50 -19.78
N GLY A 289 2.43 -22.50 -18.78
CA GLY A 289 1.51 -21.39 -18.51
C GLY A 289 2.27 -20.09 -18.24
N LEU A 290 3.31 -20.13 -17.40
CA LEU A 290 4.14 -18.94 -17.12
C LEU A 290 4.86 -18.43 -18.38
N ALA A 291 5.42 -19.34 -19.19
CA ALA A 291 6.10 -18.98 -20.44
C ALA A 291 5.16 -18.26 -21.41
N SER A 292 3.88 -18.64 -21.47
CA SER A 292 2.89 -17.95 -22.32
C SER A 292 2.76 -16.46 -21.96
N VAL A 293 2.73 -16.13 -20.67
CA VAL A 293 2.68 -14.74 -20.19
C VAL A 293 3.96 -14.01 -20.54
N LEU A 294 5.12 -14.61 -20.29
CA LEU A 294 6.41 -13.97 -20.56
C LEU A 294 6.63 -13.71 -22.06
N GLN A 295 6.18 -14.63 -22.92
CA GLN A 295 6.27 -14.47 -24.37
C GLN A 295 5.32 -13.39 -24.90
N ALA A 296 4.11 -13.31 -24.35
CA ALA A 296 3.13 -12.28 -24.72
C ALA A 296 3.52 -10.87 -24.22
N HIS A 297 4.36 -10.78 -23.18
CA HIS A 297 4.71 -9.52 -22.52
C HIS A 297 6.24 -9.26 -22.55
N PRO A 298 6.83 -8.99 -23.73
CA PRO A 298 8.29 -8.81 -23.87
C PRO A 298 8.83 -7.57 -23.13
N PHE A 299 7.95 -6.67 -22.72
CA PHE A 299 8.24 -5.42 -22.03
C PHE A 299 8.21 -5.54 -20.49
N LEU A 300 8.02 -6.75 -19.98
CA LEU A 300 7.99 -7.04 -18.55
C LEU A 300 9.38 -6.78 -17.94
N THR A 301 9.42 -5.95 -16.90
CA THR A 301 10.66 -5.54 -16.22
C THR A 301 10.80 -6.15 -14.83
N HIS A 302 9.68 -6.52 -14.20
CA HIS A 302 9.67 -7.12 -12.87
C HIS A 302 8.77 -8.37 -12.86
N LEU A 303 9.35 -9.48 -12.43
CA LEU A 303 8.67 -10.75 -12.23
C LEU A 303 8.87 -11.21 -10.78
N ASN A 304 7.80 -11.47 -10.06
CA ASN A 304 7.87 -11.99 -8.69
C ASN A 304 7.09 -13.31 -8.57
N LEU A 305 7.82 -14.38 -8.28
CA LEU A 305 7.32 -15.76 -8.15
C LEU A 305 7.59 -16.34 -6.75
N LYS A 306 7.75 -15.47 -5.75
CA LYS A 306 8.12 -15.88 -4.40
C LYS A 306 7.11 -16.91 -3.86
N GLY A 307 7.59 -18.06 -3.41
CA GLY A 307 6.76 -19.06 -2.74
C GLY A 307 5.82 -19.84 -3.67
N CYS A 308 6.08 -19.87 -4.98
CA CYS A 308 5.39 -20.76 -5.90
C CYS A 308 6.08 -22.13 -5.96
N ASP A 309 5.32 -23.19 -5.72
CA ASP A 309 5.87 -24.54 -5.49
C ASP A 309 6.52 -25.18 -6.72
N PHE A 310 6.13 -24.80 -7.94
CA PHE A 310 6.72 -25.34 -9.16
C PHE A 310 8.24 -25.03 -9.28
N LEU A 311 8.73 -24.00 -8.58
CA LEU A 311 10.16 -23.66 -8.50
C LEU A 311 10.93 -24.54 -7.51
N ASN A 312 10.26 -25.12 -6.52
CA ASN A 312 10.89 -25.92 -5.46
C ASN A 312 11.18 -27.37 -5.90
N GLY A 313 10.77 -27.76 -7.11
CA GLY A 313 10.84 -29.14 -7.60
C GLY A 313 11.88 -29.45 -8.68
N ARG A 314 12.44 -28.47 -9.41
CA ARG A 314 13.51 -28.63 -10.44
C ARG A 314 13.70 -27.33 -11.25
N ILE A 315 14.42 -26.33 -10.74
CA ILE A 315 15.11 -25.35 -11.61
C ILE A 315 16.41 -24.90 -10.91
N ASP A 316 17.50 -25.63 -11.16
CA ASP A 316 18.84 -25.02 -11.20
C ASP A 316 18.88 -24.12 -12.44
N GLY A 317 18.67 -22.83 -12.25
CA GLY A 317 18.72 -21.87 -13.35
C GLY A 317 18.00 -20.57 -13.03
N SER A 318 18.78 -19.51 -12.78
CA SER A 318 18.26 -18.16 -12.79
C SER A 318 17.60 -17.88 -14.15
N LEU A 319 16.27 -17.80 -14.21
CA LEU A 319 15.59 -17.17 -15.32
C LEU A 319 15.77 -15.65 -15.16
N SER A 320 16.92 -15.16 -15.61
CA SER A 320 17.11 -13.73 -15.82
C SER A 320 16.26 -13.31 -17.02
N ALA A 321 15.28 -12.45 -16.82
CA ALA A 321 14.80 -11.60 -17.89
C ALA A 321 15.98 -10.75 -18.36
N LYS A 322 16.61 -11.13 -19.48
CA LYS A 322 17.58 -10.25 -20.14
C LYS A 322 16.78 -9.13 -20.80
N PRO A 323 17.07 -7.86 -20.52
CA PRO A 323 16.66 -6.79 -21.42
C PRO A 323 17.46 -6.95 -22.73
N MET A 324 16.78 -6.92 -23.88
CA MET A 324 17.40 -6.47 -25.13
C MET A 324 17.45 -4.95 -25.13
#